data_AF-A0A1I1LE88-F1
#
_entry.id   AF-A0A1I1LE88-F1
#
_cell.length_a   1.000
_cell.length_b   1.000
_cell.length_c   1.000
_cell.angle_alpha   90.00
_cell.angle_beta   90.00
_cell.angle_gamma   90.00
#
_symmetry.space_group_name_H-M   'P 1'
#
loop_
_entity.id
_entity.type
_entity.pdbx_description
1 polymer ?
#
loop_
_entity_poly.entity_id
_entity_poly.type
_entity_poly.pdbx_seq_one_letter_code
_entity_poly.pdbx_strand_id
1 'polypeptide(L)'
;MNELNLNQEQLSALEDMAALFFSLEELAVIMQVERERFVSSYQMRTGVIYETVQRGRLRQEALVRKKNFELAQQGSSPAITAALKLIDSIKLGEEIR
;
A
#
# COMPACT_ATOMS: atom_id res chain seq x y z
N MET A 1 25.26 0.29 5.75
CA MET A 1 24.56 0.10 4.46
C MET A 1 24.12 1.47 3.97
N ASN A 2 24.41 1.84 2.73
CA ASN A 2 24.02 3.14 2.18
C ASN A 2 22.55 3.13 1.80
N GLU A 3 21.76 3.99 2.45
CA GLU A 3 20.34 4.22 2.15
C GLU A 3 20.15 4.53 0.66
N LEU A 4 19.13 3.93 0.03
CA LEU A 4 18.80 4.23 -1.37
C LEU A 4 18.22 5.64 -1.47
N ASN A 5 18.92 6.52 -2.19
CA ASN A 5 18.49 7.90 -2.39
C ASN A 5 17.85 8.03 -3.77
N LEU A 6 16.55 8.32 -3.79
CA LEU A 6 15.78 8.63 -4.99
C LEU A 6 15.47 10.13 -5.02
N ASN A 7 15.42 10.72 -6.21
CA ASN A 7 14.97 12.09 -6.37
C ASN A 7 13.43 12.18 -6.25
N GLN A 8 12.88 13.40 -6.20
CA GLN A 8 11.45 13.61 -5.99
C GLN A 8 10.56 13.00 -7.10
N GLU A 9 11.03 13.01 -8.35
CA GLU A 9 10.31 12.43 -9.48
C GLU A 9 10.26 10.90 -9.38
N GLN A 10 11.40 10.28 -9.05
CA GLN A 10 11.49 8.84 -8.81
C GLN A 10 10.66 8.40 -7.60
N LEU A 11 10.60 9.20 -6.54
CA LEU A 11 9.73 8.94 -5.38
C LEU A 11 8.26 9.01 -5.76
N SER A 12 7.86 9.99 -6.58
CA SER A 12 6.48 10.08 -7.08
C SER A 12 6.12 8.85 -7.93
N ALA A 13 7.00 8.46 -8.85
CA ALA A 13 6.79 7.28 -9.68
C ALA A 13 6.71 5.99 -8.83
N LEU A 14 7.57 5.87 -7.82
CA LEU A 14 7.55 4.75 -6.88
C LEU A 14 6.22 4.67 -6.13
N GLU A 15 5.71 5.81 -5.65
CA GLU A 15 4.42 5.87 -4.95
C GLU A 15 3.26 5.42 -5.84
N ASP A 16 3.23 5.87 -7.10
CA ASP A 16 2.20 5.50 -8.07
C ASP A 16 2.27 4.02 -8.44
N MET A 17 3.46 3.45 -8.59
CA MET A 17 3.62 2.02 -8.82
C MET A 17 3.28 1.20 -7.58
N ALA A 18 3.65 1.67 -6.38
CA ALA A 18 3.29 1.01 -5.13
C ALA A 18 1.77 0.99 -4.91
N ALA A 19 1.05 2.01 -5.38
CA ALA A 19 -0.41 2.05 -5.35
C ALA A 19 -1.05 0.93 -6.19
N LEU A 20 -0.33 0.35 -7.15
CA LEU A 20 -0.79 -0.81 -7.91
C LEU A 20 -0.47 -2.15 -7.21
N PHE A 21 0.02 -2.10 -5.98
CA PHE A 21 0.34 -3.28 -5.15
C PHE A 21 1.40 -4.22 -5.73
N PHE A 22 2.30 -3.72 -6.60
CA PHE A 22 3.50 -4.47 -6.98
C PHE A 22 4.31 -4.87 -5.74
N SER A 23 4.93 -6.04 -5.82
CA SER A 23 5.89 -6.55 -4.84
C SER A 23 7.15 -5.68 -4.79
N LEU A 24 7.94 -5.81 -3.73
CA LEU A 24 9.17 -5.02 -3.60
C LEU A 24 10.18 -5.34 -4.71
N GLU A 25 10.21 -6.59 -5.18
CA GLU A 25 11.10 -7.00 -6.27
C GLU A 25 10.66 -6.41 -7.61
N GLU A 26 9.36 -6.42 -7.89
CA GLU A 26 8.80 -5.77 -9.09
C GLU A 26 9.02 -4.26 -9.06
N LEU A 27 8.81 -3.62 -7.90
CA LEU A 27 9.09 -2.19 -7.74
C LEU A 27 10.58 -1.88 -7.98
N ALA A 28 11.50 -2.68 -7.46
CA ALA A 28 12.93 -2.49 -7.74
C ALA A 28 13.26 -2.61 -9.24
N VAL A 29 12.63 -3.56 -9.94
CA VAL A 29 12.76 -3.74 -11.40
C VAL A 29 12.19 -2.54 -12.17
N ILE A 30 10.98 -2.10 -11.84
CA ILE A 30 10.32 -0.94 -12.48
C ILE A 30 11.14 0.33 -12.27
N MET A 31 11.64 0.53 -11.05
CA MET A 31 12.46 1.70 -10.70
C MET A 31 13.91 1.60 -11.22
N GLN A 32 14.30 0.46 -11.82
CA GLN A 32 15.64 0.19 -12.33
C GLN A 32 16.73 0.40 -11.26
N VAL A 33 16.46 -0.03 -10.03
CA VAL A 33 17.39 0.04 -8.90
C VAL A 33 17.86 -1.34 -8.49
N GLU A 34 18.98 -1.40 -7.77
CA GLU A 34 19.50 -2.64 -7.22
C GLU A 34 18.53 -3.22 -6.18
N ARG A 35 18.13 -4.48 -6.38
CA ARG A 35 17.05 -5.14 -5.65
C ARG A 35 17.35 -5.29 -4.16
N GLU A 36 18.52 -5.79 -3.80
CA GLU A 36 18.90 -6.07 -2.42
C GLU A 36 18.89 -4.78 -1.59
N ARG A 37 19.42 -3.69 -2.14
CA ARG A 37 19.42 -2.37 -1.51
C ARG A 37 18.02 -1.78 -1.38
N PHE A 38 17.17 -1.91 -2.39
CA PHE A 38 15.78 -1.44 -2.30
C PHE A 38 15.00 -2.19 -1.22
N VAL A 39 15.08 -3.53 -1.25
CA VAL A 39 14.41 -4.40 -0.27
C VAL A 39 14.91 -4.11 1.14
N SER A 40 16.23 -4.00 1.33
CA SER A 40 16.83 -3.66 2.63
C SER A 40 16.36 -2.29 3.13
N SER A 41 16.32 -1.28 2.27
CA SER A 41 15.85 0.07 2.62
C SER A 41 14.39 0.06 3.07
N TYR A 42 13.53 -0.70 2.39
CA TYR A 42 12.13 -0.85 2.80
C TYR A 42 11.98 -1.64 4.12
N GLN A 43 12.78 -2.69 4.31
CA GLN A 43 12.71 -3.56 5.49
C GLN A 43 13.10 -2.86 6.79
N MET A 44 13.81 -1.73 6.74
CA MET A 44 14.06 -0.89 7.91
C MET A 44 12.78 -0.36 8.56
N ARG A 45 11.64 -0.40 7.84
CA ARG A 45 10.33 0.10 8.31
C ARG A 45 10.34 1.57 8.76
N THR A 46 11.33 2.31 8.27
CA THR A 46 11.56 3.73 8.52
C THR A 46 12.16 4.34 7.26
N GLY A 47 12.06 5.65 7.12
CA GLY A 47 12.72 6.37 6.03
C GLY A 47 11.90 6.42 4.74
N VAL A 48 12.43 7.17 3.79
CA VAL A 48 11.66 7.71 2.66
C VAL A 48 11.14 6.60 1.73
N ILE A 49 11.93 5.56 1.48
CA ILE A 49 11.51 4.43 0.63
C ILE A 49 10.32 3.69 1.24
N TYR A 50 10.40 3.35 2.54
CA TYR A 50 9.32 2.69 3.25
C TYR A 50 8.05 3.55 3.25
N GLU A 51 8.17 4.81 3.64
CA GLU A 51 7.04 5.74 3.71
C GLU A 51 6.37 5.94 2.35
N THR A 52 7.16 6.05 1.28
CA THR A 52 6.65 6.24 -0.08
C THR A 52 5.88 5.02 -0.58
N VAL A 53 6.42 3.81 -0.37
CA VAL A 53 5.73 2.57 -0.74
C VAL A 53 4.44 2.40 0.06
N GLN A 54 4.50 2.64 1.38
CA GLN A 54 3.33 2.53 2.25
C GLN A 54 2.25 3.55 1.89
N ARG A 55 2.63 4.80 1.64
CA ARG A 55 1.69 5.87 1.27
C ARG A 55 0.94 5.52 -0.02
N GLY A 56 1.64 5.03 -1.05
CA GLY A 56 1.03 4.58 -2.29
C GLY A 56 -0.01 3.47 -2.06
N ARG A 57 0.37 2.42 -1.33
CA ARG A 57 -0.51 1.28 -1.01
C ARG A 57 -1.73 1.69 -0.19
N LEU A 58 -1.53 2.44 0.89
CA LEU A 58 -2.60 2.90 1.78
C LEU A 58 -3.57 3.84 1.05
N ARG A 59 -3.05 4.71 0.16
CA ARG A 59 -3.89 5.57 -0.69
C ARG A 59 -4.81 4.74 -1.58
N GLN A 60 -4.28 3.72 -2.26
CA GLN A 60 -5.10 2.86 -3.12
C GLN A 60 -6.10 2.05 -2.28
N GLU A 61 -5.67 1.53 -1.14
CA GLU A 61 -6.54 0.79 -0.24
C GLU A 61 -7.74 1.64 0.22
N ALA A 62 -7.50 2.89 0.61
CA ALA A 62 -8.55 3.84 0.97
C ALA A 62 -9.53 4.08 -0.19
N LEU A 63 -9.02 4.21 -1.42
CA LEU A 63 -9.85 4.38 -2.62
C LEU A 63 -10.75 3.16 -2.85
N VAL A 64 -10.20 1.95 -2.80
CA VAL A 64 -10.96 0.69 -2.97
C VAL A 64 -12.03 0.55 -1.90
N ARG A 65 -11.67 0.79 -0.63
CA ARG A 65 -12.62 0.74 0.49
C ARG A 65 -13.77 1.72 0.28
N LYS A 66 -13.47 2.98 -0.07
CA LYS A 66 -14.49 4.00 -0.35
C LYS A 66 -15.45 3.54 -1.45
N LYS A 67 -14.93 3.03 -2.57
CA LYS A 67 -15.77 2.52 -3.67
C LYS A 67 -16.63 1.33 -3.28
N ASN A 68 -16.09 0.42 -2.46
CA ASN A 68 -16.88 -0.70 -1.96
C ASN A 68 -18.04 -0.24 -1.05
N PHE A 69 -17.81 0.75 -0.17
CA PHE A 69 -18.89 1.32 0.65
C PHE A 69 -19.94 2.06 -0.18
N GLU A 70 -19.54 2.81 -1.21
CA GLU A 70 -20.48 3.45 -2.15
C GLU A 70 -21.39 2.41 -2.83
N LEU A 71 -20.82 1.30 -3.32
CA LEU A 71 -21.58 0.21 -3.93
C LEU A 71 -22.50 -0.50 -2.92
N ALA A 72 -22.04 -0.68 -1.68
CA ALA A 72 -22.84 -1.27 -0.62
C ALA A 72 -24.08 -0.41 -0.30
N GLN A 73 -23.93 0.92 -0.25
CA GLN A 73 -25.04 1.86 -0.05
C GLN A 73 -26.04 1.83 -1.21
N GLN A 74 -25.59 1.50 -2.42
CA GLN A 74 -26.45 1.31 -3.59
C GLN A 74 -27.14 -0.07 -3.62
N GLY A 75 -26.94 -0.91 -2.60
CA GLY A 75 -27.63 -2.20 -2.47
C GLY A 75 -26.89 -3.39 -3.11
N SER A 76 -25.62 -3.25 -3.49
CA SER A 76 -24.83 -4.38 -4.01
C SER A 76 -24.54 -5.41 -2.90
N SER A 77 -25.21 -6.56 -2.92
CA SER A 77 -25.03 -7.63 -1.92
C SER A 77 -23.57 -8.11 -1.76
N PRO A 78 -22.76 -8.27 -2.84
CA PRO A 78 -21.35 -8.58 -2.71
C PRO A 78 -20.56 -7.48 -1.97
N ALA A 79 -20.84 -6.21 -2.26
CA ALA A 79 -20.15 -5.07 -1.64
C ALA A 79 -20.53 -4.92 -0.16
N ILE A 80 -21.80 -5.13 0.19
CA ILE A 80 -22.28 -5.16 1.60
C ILE A 80 -21.54 -6.26 2.36
N THR A 81 -21.46 -7.47 1.80
CA THR A 81 -20.75 -8.59 2.43
C THR A 81 -19.27 -8.28 2.65
N ALA A 82 -18.60 -7.68 1.65
CA ALA A 82 -17.20 -7.26 1.77
C ALA A 82 -17.02 -6.15 2.82
N ALA A 83 -17.95 -5.20 2.91
CA ALA A 83 -17.92 -4.11 3.89
C ALA A 83 -18.11 -4.63 5.33
N LEU A 84 -19.05 -5.55 5.56
CA LEU A 84 -19.27 -6.18 6.87
C LEU A 84 -18.04 -6.94 7.33
N LYS A 85 -17.42 -7.75 6.46
CA LYS A 85 -16.17 -8.48 6.78
C LYS A 85 -15.02 -7.54 7.18
N LEU A 86 -14.92 -6.38 6.53
CA LEU A 86 -13.92 -5.37 6.89
C LEU A 86 -14.20 -4.72 8.25
N ILE A 87 -15.47 -4.43 8.56
CA ILE A 87 -15.85 -3.90 9.87
C ILE A 87 -15.55 -4.92 10.97
N ASP A 88 -15.90 -6.18 10.74
CA ASP A 88 -15.69 -7.26 11.70
C ASP A 88 -14.20 -7.49 11.98
N SER A 89 -13.35 -7.48 10.95
CA SER A 89 -11.90 -7.68 11.13
C SER A 89 -11.24 -6.56 11.93
N ILE A 90 -11.75 -5.32 11.83
CA ILE A 90 -11.26 -4.18 12.62
C ILE A 90 -11.71 -4.33 14.07
N LYS A 91 -13.01 -4.55 14.32
CA LYS A 91 -13.56 -4.68 15.67
C LYS A 91 -12.95 -5.85 16.45
N LEU A 92 -12.81 -7.02 15.83
CA LEU A 92 -12.17 -8.17 16.45
C LEU A 92 -10.68 -7.93 16.74
N GLY A 93 -10.00 -7.15 15.90
CA GLY A 93 -8.61 -6.76 16.11
C GLY A 93 -8.42 -5.73 17.23
N GLU A 94 -9.44 -4.93 17.53
CA GLU A 94 -9.45 -3.96 18.65
C GLU A 94 -9.77 -4.63 19.99
N GLU A 95 -10.54 -5.73 20.00
CA GLU A 95 -10.87 -6.49 21.22
C GLU A 95 -9.69 -7.33 21.78
N ILE A 96 -8.63 -7.56 20.98
CA ILE A 96 -7.45 -8.37 21.36
C ILE A 96 -6.25 -7.48 21.78
N ARG A 97 -6.43 -6.16 21.91
CA ARG A 97 -5.35 -5.23 22.31
C ARG A 97 -5.51 -4.67 23.71
#